data_AF-A0A522IAB9-F1
#
_entry.id   AF-A0A522IAB9-F1
#
_cell.length_a   1.000
_cell.length_b   1.000
_cell.length_c   1.000
_cell.angle_alpha   90.00
_cell.angle_beta   90.00
_cell.angle_gamma   90.00
#
_symmetry.space_group_name_H-M   'P 1'
#
loop_
_entity.id
_entity.type
_entity.pdbx_description
1 polymer ?
#
loop_
_entity_poly.entity_id
_entity_poly.type
_entity_poly.pdbx_seq_one_letter_code
_entity_poly.pdbx_strand_id
1 'polypeptide(L)'
;MPPQFVTLLVTLLVTLLVTLFVTFGRLETIPCIGNLRPLTVPSTRSPSHPLSRLLAEIRACTVCADVLPLGPRPVLQAGAGARLLIVGQAPGTKVHASGVPWDDASGERLRTWLGIDRETFYDPSKVAIVPMGFCYPGRGAGGDNPPRPECAPRWHARLLAQLPDVQLTLLIGQYAQRYFLGDRRKATLTETVEAWREYAPGFVPLPHPSPRNQPWFARHAWFEHDVLPALRERVAATLAAAHPLARQPQNGDTTMTKPTIDIQRVYEAPPTGDHACFLIDRLWPRGIRKEALGHVEWLKDVAPSTPLRQWYHKNLSQWEEFGKRYLAELDANPEAWQPLADACAKGPIALLYGTRDVEHNHAILLRDYLLKKIKRK
;
A
#
# COMPACT_ATOMS: atom_id res chain seq x y z
N MET A 1 18.16 -43.93 -36.80
CA MET A 1 18.53 -43.40 -38.13
C MET A 1 20.01 -43.10 -38.13
N PRO A 2 20.76 -43.42 -39.20
CA PRO A 2 22.21 -43.31 -39.18
C PRO A 2 22.67 -41.84 -39.28
N PRO A 3 23.86 -41.50 -38.75
CA PRO A 3 24.40 -40.13 -38.71
C PRO A 3 24.69 -39.50 -40.09
N GLN A 4 24.41 -40.21 -41.19
CA GLN A 4 24.60 -39.72 -42.55
C GLN A 4 23.45 -38.81 -43.05
N PHE A 5 22.27 -38.82 -42.39
CA PHE A 5 21.13 -38.00 -42.81
C PHE A 5 21.18 -36.54 -42.33
N VAL A 6 21.88 -36.25 -41.23
CA VAL A 6 21.96 -34.88 -40.67
C VAL A 6 22.90 -34.01 -41.50
N THR A 7 23.99 -34.57 -42.01
CA THR A 7 24.99 -33.84 -42.82
C THR A 7 24.43 -33.43 -44.19
N LEU A 8 23.56 -34.24 -44.80
CA LEU A 8 22.95 -33.92 -46.09
C LEU A 8 21.92 -32.78 -45.98
N LEU A 9 21.17 -32.73 -44.87
CA LEU A 9 20.16 -31.70 -44.62
C LEU A 9 20.78 -30.32 -44.35
N VAL A 10 21.89 -30.27 -43.60
CA VAL A 10 22.61 -29.01 -43.31
C VAL A 10 23.27 -28.45 -44.58
N THR A 11 23.80 -29.32 -45.45
CA THR A 11 24.46 -28.88 -46.70
C THR A 11 23.44 -28.32 -47.71
N LEU A 12 22.24 -28.90 -47.79
CA LEU A 12 21.18 -28.37 -48.65
C LEU A 12 20.66 -26.99 -48.19
N LEU A 13 20.55 -26.79 -46.87
CA LEU A 13 20.02 -25.54 -46.29
C LEU A 13 20.97 -24.36 -46.48
N VAL A 14 22.28 -24.59 -46.33
CA VAL A 14 23.32 -23.57 -46.55
C VAL A 14 23.41 -23.19 -48.02
N THR A 15 23.26 -24.15 -48.94
CA THR A 15 23.28 -23.89 -50.38
C THR A 15 22.05 -23.07 -50.83
N LEU A 16 20.87 -23.31 -50.25
CA LEU A 16 19.65 -22.55 -50.54
C LEU A 16 19.73 -21.09 -50.05
N LEU A 17 20.32 -20.87 -48.87
CA LEU A 17 20.51 -19.54 -48.27
C LEU A 17 21.53 -18.68 -49.04
N VAL A 18 22.63 -19.28 -49.52
CA VAL A 18 23.62 -18.57 -50.34
C VAL A 18 23.06 -18.21 -51.71
N THR A 19 22.22 -19.07 -52.30
CA THR A 19 21.59 -18.80 -53.60
C THR A 19 20.55 -17.68 -53.50
N LEU A 20 19.75 -17.62 -52.42
CA LEU A 20 18.79 -16.52 -52.23
C LEU A 20 19.46 -15.16 -52.02
N PHE A 21 20.64 -15.12 -51.41
CA PHE A 21 21.39 -13.88 -51.18
C PHE A 21 22.04 -13.33 -52.45
N VAL A 22 22.43 -14.20 -53.39
CA VAL A 22 23.05 -13.81 -54.67
C VAL A 22 22.02 -13.34 -55.70
N THR A 23 20.79 -13.86 -55.69
CA THR A 23 19.78 -13.54 -56.72
C THR A 23 19.01 -12.23 -56.45
N PHE A 24 18.95 -11.75 -55.21
CA PHE A 24 18.14 -10.57 -54.84
C PHE A 24 18.93 -9.34 -54.35
N GLY A 25 20.27 -9.39 -54.40
CA GLY A 25 21.12 -8.27 -54.01
C GLY A 25 21.47 -7.33 -55.17
N ARG A 26 20.60 -6.37 -55.50
CA ARG A 26 21.02 -5.15 -56.23
C ARG A 26 20.51 -3.90 -55.50
N LEU A 27 21.47 -3.16 -54.95
CA LEU A 27 21.30 -1.84 -54.36
C LEU A 27 20.99 -0.83 -55.47
N GLU A 28 19.85 -0.14 -55.38
CA GLU A 28 19.64 1.15 -56.01
C GLU A 28 19.62 2.24 -54.93
N THR A 29 20.34 3.32 -55.24
CA THR A 29 20.63 4.51 -54.45
C THR A 29 19.38 5.35 -54.18
N ILE A 30 19.12 5.70 -52.92
CA ILE A 30 18.13 6.72 -52.51
C ILE A 30 18.86 7.84 -51.74
N PRO A 31 18.61 9.13 -52.05
CA PRO A 31 19.42 10.24 -51.57
C PRO A 31 19.23 10.52 -50.08
N CYS A 32 20.31 11.00 -49.46
CA CYS A 32 20.38 11.41 -48.07
C CYS A 32 19.47 12.62 -47.81
N ILE A 33 18.39 12.43 -47.05
CA ILE A 33 17.72 13.51 -46.32
C ILE A 33 18.27 13.49 -44.89
N GLY A 34 18.94 14.58 -44.53
CA GLY A 34 19.58 14.78 -43.24
C GLY A 34 18.60 14.96 -42.08
N ASN A 35 19.13 14.72 -40.88
CA ASN A 35 18.57 14.97 -39.55
C ASN A 35 17.36 14.15 -39.12
N LEU A 36 17.61 12.87 -38.79
CA LEU A 36 16.85 12.18 -37.74
C LEU A 36 17.54 12.41 -36.40
N ARG A 37 16.92 13.24 -35.55
CA ARG A 37 17.24 13.33 -34.12
C ARG A 37 17.16 11.92 -33.51
N PRO A 38 18.05 11.55 -32.57
CA PRO A 38 17.90 10.32 -31.83
C PRO A 38 16.54 10.32 -31.14
N LEU A 39 15.73 9.28 -31.39
CA LEU A 39 14.55 9.00 -30.60
C LEU A 39 15.02 8.77 -29.17
N THR A 40 14.85 9.78 -28.32
CA THR A 40 14.96 9.64 -26.88
C THR A 40 13.93 8.62 -26.45
N VAL A 41 14.40 7.40 -26.18
CA VAL A 41 13.64 6.41 -25.41
C VAL A 41 13.23 7.10 -24.11
N PRO A 42 11.94 7.18 -23.75
CA PRO A 42 11.54 7.79 -22.51
C PRO A 42 12.16 6.97 -21.37
N SER A 43 13.13 7.58 -20.69
CA SER A 43 13.66 7.08 -19.43
C SER A 43 12.46 6.79 -18.52
N THR A 44 12.28 5.53 -18.15
CA THR A 44 11.34 5.14 -17.10
C THR A 44 11.67 6.01 -15.89
N ARG A 45 10.69 6.83 -15.46
CA ARG A 45 10.86 7.64 -14.25
C ARG A 45 11.04 6.67 -13.09
N SER A 46 12.24 6.66 -12.53
CA SER A 46 12.56 5.98 -11.29
C SER A 46 11.56 6.39 -10.20
N PRO A 47 11.11 5.49 -9.31
CA PRO A 47 10.21 5.85 -8.22
C PRO A 47 10.86 6.97 -7.40
N SER A 48 10.17 8.11 -7.28
CA SER A 48 10.73 9.36 -6.78
C SER A 48 11.00 9.36 -5.26
N HIS A 49 10.62 8.31 -4.51
CA HIS A 49 10.81 8.22 -3.07
C HIS A 49 11.81 7.10 -2.67
N PRO A 50 12.79 7.35 -1.79
CA PRO A 50 13.77 6.34 -1.35
C PRO A 50 13.14 5.05 -0.80
N LEU A 51 12.10 5.16 0.04
CA LEU A 51 11.33 4.02 0.53
C LEU A 51 10.71 3.19 -0.61
N SER A 52 10.12 3.82 -1.62
CA SER A 52 9.49 3.11 -2.75
C SER A 52 10.51 2.30 -3.56
N ARG A 53 11.72 2.83 -3.74
CA ARG A 53 12.82 2.09 -4.38
C ARG A 53 13.25 0.89 -3.53
N LEU A 54 13.42 1.10 -2.22
CA LEU A 54 13.78 0.01 -1.30
C LEU A 54 12.71 -1.10 -1.28
N LEU A 55 11.42 -0.74 -1.27
CA LEU A 55 10.34 -1.73 -1.34
C LEU A 55 10.35 -2.51 -2.66
N ALA A 56 10.69 -1.86 -3.77
CA ALA A 56 10.87 -2.55 -5.06
C ALA A 56 12.06 -3.51 -5.03
N GLU A 57 13.21 -3.10 -4.47
CA GLU A 57 14.37 -3.98 -4.26
C GLU A 57 14.03 -5.18 -3.39
N ILE A 58 13.31 -4.95 -2.28
CA ILE A 58 12.88 -6.03 -1.38
C ILE A 58 11.98 -7.01 -2.14
N ARG A 59 10.99 -6.53 -2.88
CA ARG A 59 10.05 -7.39 -3.64
C ARG A 59 10.72 -8.17 -4.76
N ALA A 60 11.84 -7.68 -5.29
CA ALA A 60 12.66 -8.37 -6.29
C ALA A 60 13.70 -9.34 -5.68
N CYS A 61 13.77 -9.49 -4.35
CA CYS A 61 14.78 -10.30 -3.69
C CYS A 61 14.64 -11.80 -3.99
N THR A 62 15.72 -12.42 -4.47
CA THR A 62 15.81 -13.87 -4.77
C THR A 62 16.82 -14.64 -3.92
N VAL A 63 17.43 -14.00 -2.91
CA VAL A 63 18.54 -14.55 -2.10
C VAL A 63 18.30 -15.97 -1.57
N CYS A 64 17.07 -16.29 -1.19
CA CYS A 64 16.73 -17.59 -0.59
C CYS A 64 15.99 -18.53 -1.57
N ALA A 65 16.02 -18.27 -2.88
CA ALA A 65 15.22 -19.00 -3.86
C ALA A 65 15.39 -20.53 -3.77
N ASP A 66 16.62 -21.00 -3.62
CA ASP A 66 16.97 -22.43 -3.64
C ASP A 66 16.42 -23.23 -2.44
N VAL A 67 16.00 -22.54 -1.38
CA VAL A 67 15.56 -23.17 -0.13
C VAL A 67 14.09 -22.91 0.20
N LEU A 68 13.43 -21.99 -0.52
CA LEU A 68 12.02 -21.65 -0.31
C LEU A 68 11.12 -22.60 -1.11
N PRO A 69 10.22 -23.37 -0.48
CA PRO A 69 9.47 -24.41 -1.17
C PRO A 69 8.46 -23.89 -2.20
N LEU A 70 8.05 -22.63 -2.08
CA LEU A 70 7.16 -21.94 -3.03
C LEU A 70 7.86 -20.78 -3.74
N GLY A 71 9.19 -20.75 -3.68
CA GLY A 71 10.01 -19.68 -4.23
C GLY A 71 9.89 -18.33 -3.48
N PRO A 72 10.67 -17.32 -3.89
CA PRO A 72 10.64 -16.00 -3.30
C PRO A 72 9.33 -15.26 -3.61
N ARG A 73 8.66 -14.80 -2.57
CA ARG A 73 7.61 -13.78 -2.65
C ARG A 73 7.65 -12.92 -1.39
N PRO A 74 8.48 -11.86 -1.39
CA PRO A 74 8.60 -10.96 -0.25
C PRO A 74 7.27 -10.21 0.00
N VAL A 75 6.61 -10.51 1.12
CA VAL A 75 5.32 -9.93 1.53
C VAL A 75 5.53 -8.99 2.71
N LEU A 76 5.31 -7.70 2.47
CA LEU A 76 5.40 -6.62 3.44
C LEU A 76 4.61 -5.39 2.97
N GLN A 77 4.26 -4.53 3.92
CA GLN A 77 3.63 -3.23 3.68
C GLN A 77 4.36 -2.17 4.50
N ALA A 78 4.67 -1.02 3.90
CA ALA A 78 5.24 0.10 4.63
C ALA A 78 5.03 1.41 3.86
N GLY A 79 4.85 2.50 4.58
CA GLY A 79 4.81 3.87 4.07
C GLY A 79 5.52 4.80 5.03
N ALA A 80 6.08 5.90 4.52
CA ALA A 80 6.98 6.77 5.29
C ALA A 80 6.28 7.43 6.50
N GLY A 81 4.98 7.68 6.39
CA GLY A 81 4.16 8.24 7.47
C GLY A 81 3.66 7.23 8.50
N ALA A 82 3.97 5.93 8.34
CA ALA A 82 3.48 4.90 9.24
C ALA A 82 3.94 5.17 10.68
N ARG A 83 2.98 5.20 11.61
CA ARG A 83 3.24 5.46 13.04
C ARG A 83 3.19 4.19 13.87
N LEU A 84 2.47 3.18 13.39
CA LEU A 84 2.40 1.85 13.96
C LEU A 84 3.24 0.89 13.11
N LEU A 85 4.17 0.18 13.74
CA LEU A 85 4.92 -0.90 13.12
C LEU A 85 4.50 -2.24 13.71
N ILE A 86 4.11 -3.18 12.86
CA ILE A 86 3.77 -4.56 13.23
C ILE A 86 4.87 -5.49 12.74
N VAL A 87 5.58 -6.13 13.66
CA VAL A 87 6.64 -7.08 13.36
C VAL A 87 6.17 -8.50 13.67
N GLY A 88 5.87 -9.27 12.62
CA GLY A 88 5.50 -10.68 12.71
C GLY A 88 6.67 -11.64 12.44
N GLN A 89 6.38 -12.93 12.30
CA GLN A 89 7.39 -13.96 12.01
C GLN A 89 7.73 -14.02 10.52
N ALA A 90 6.87 -14.65 9.73
CA ALA A 90 7.00 -14.84 8.29
C ALA A 90 5.62 -15.13 7.70
N PRO A 91 5.39 -14.89 6.40
CA PRO A 91 4.10 -15.22 5.79
C PRO A 91 3.87 -16.73 5.77
N GLY A 92 2.64 -17.16 6.06
CA GLY A 92 2.18 -18.54 5.82
C GLY A 92 1.76 -18.76 4.36
N THR A 93 1.27 -19.97 4.04
CA THR A 93 0.87 -20.32 2.65
C THR A 93 -0.23 -19.41 2.08
N LYS A 94 -1.23 -19.04 2.89
CA LYS A 94 -2.31 -18.12 2.47
C LYS A 94 -1.78 -16.74 2.12
N VAL A 95 -0.95 -16.18 3.00
CA VAL A 95 -0.30 -14.87 2.80
C VAL A 95 0.67 -14.91 1.61
N HIS A 96 1.38 -16.03 1.42
CA HIS A 96 2.21 -16.22 0.24
C HIS A 96 1.35 -16.21 -1.03
N ALA A 97 0.21 -16.90 -1.05
CA ALA A 97 -0.67 -16.93 -2.22
C ALA A 97 -1.30 -15.55 -2.52
N SER A 98 -1.81 -14.86 -1.50
CA SER A 98 -2.46 -13.55 -1.66
C SER A 98 -1.45 -12.43 -1.92
N GLY A 99 -0.25 -12.50 -1.33
CA GLY A 99 0.72 -11.41 -1.32
C GLY A 99 0.34 -10.27 -0.36
N VAL A 100 -0.71 -10.44 0.45
CA VAL A 100 -1.22 -9.44 1.39
C VAL A 100 -0.86 -9.88 2.82
N PRO A 101 -0.04 -9.11 3.56
CA PRO A 101 0.36 -9.47 4.91
C PRO A 101 -0.84 -9.71 5.82
N TRP A 102 -0.86 -10.75 6.65
CA TRP A 102 -1.98 -11.03 7.57
C TRP A 102 -3.36 -11.20 6.90
N ASP A 103 -3.40 -11.60 5.63
CA ASP A 103 -4.65 -11.98 4.95
C ASP A 103 -5.06 -13.43 5.29
N ASP A 104 -5.25 -13.68 6.58
CA ASP A 104 -5.67 -14.95 7.15
C ASP A 104 -6.40 -14.77 8.50
N ALA A 105 -6.81 -15.88 9.11
CA ALA A 105 -7.52 -15.88 10.39
C ALA A 105 -6.69 -15.31 11.55
N SER A 106 -5.36 -15.40 11.49
CA SER A 106 -4.50 -14.79 12.52
C SER A 106 -4.52 -13.27 12.38
N GLY A 107 -4.59 -12.76 11.15
CA GLY A 107 -4.76 -11.34 10.87
C GLY A 107 -6.11 -10.78 11.29
N GLU A 108 -7.20 -11.52 11.11
CA GLU A 108 -8.52 -11.11 11.62
C GLU A 108 -8.49 -10.94 13.13
N ARG A 109 -7.94 -11.93 13.84
CA ARG A 109 -7.78 -11.84 15.30
C ARG A 109 -6.88 -10.69 15.72
N LEU A 110 -5.78 -10.47 14.99
CA LEU A 110 -4.89 -9.35 15.27
C LEU A 110 -5.64 -8.02 15.16
N ARG A 111 -6.42 -7.79 14.11
CA ARG A 111 -7.26 -6.59 13.98
C ARG A 111 -8.22 -6.43 15.16
N THR A 112 -8.88 -7.50 15.60
CA THR A 112 -9.73 -7.49 16.80
C THR A 112 -8.97 -7.13 18.08
N TRP A 113 -7.73 -7.61 18.23
CA TRP A 113 -6.87 -7.23 19.36
C TRP A 113 -6.52 -5.75 19.32
N LEU A 114 -6.13 -5.25 18.15
CA LEU A 114 -5.74 -3.85 17.94
C LEU A 114 -6.91 -2.87 18.03
N GLY A 115 -8.15 -3.35 17.83
CA GLY A 115 -9.33 -2.49 17.82
C GLY A 115 -9.39 -1.56 16.60
N ILE A 116 -8.79 -1.98 15.48
CA ILE A 116 -8.78 -1.22 14.22
C ILE A 116 -9.43 -2.01 13.11
N ASP A 117 -10.09 -1.30 12.20
CA ASP A 117 -10.71 -1.90 11.02
C ASP A 117 -9.66 -2.34 9.98
N ARG A 118 -10.15 -3.05 8.95
CA ARG A 118 -9.32 -3.56 7.86
C ARG A 118 -8.68 -2.43 7.03
N GLU A 119 -9.36 -1.31 6.83
CA GLU A 119 -8.88 -0.19 6.00
C GLU A 119 -7.71 0.50 6.69
N THR A 120 -7.83 0.80 7.99
CA THR A 120 -6.75 1.32 8.82
C THR A 120 -5.56 0.36 8.90
N PHE A 121 -5.82 -0.95 9.06
CA PHE A 121 -4.76 -1.97 9.14
C PHE A 121 -3.94 -2.07 7.84
N TYR A 122 -4.59 -1.90 6.68
CA TYR A 122 -3.95 -1.97 5.36
C TYR A 122 -3.60 -0.61 4.76
N ASP A 123 -3.68 0.48 5.54
CA ASP A 123 -3.19 1.79 5.13
C ASP A 123 -1.68 1.89 5.39
N PRO A 124 -0.82 1.86 4.34
CA PRO A 124 0.63 1.93 4.52
C PRO A 124 1.10 3.26 5.10
N SER A 125 0.29 4.32 5.03
CA SER A 125 0.61 5.61 5.65
C SER A 125 0.39 5.63 7.16
N LYS A 126 -0.33 4.64 7.71
CA LYS A 126 -0.62 4.53 9.15
C LYS A 126 0.09 3.35 9.80
N VAL A 127 0.07 2.20 9.11
CA VAL A 127 0.54 0.91 9.63
C VAL A 127 1.57 0.30 8.67
N ALA A 128 2.79 0.13 9.17
CA ALA A 128 3.82 -0.69 8.54
C ALA A 128 3.72 -2.13 9.06
N ILE A 129 3.77 -3.11 8.17
CA ILE A 129 3.74 -4.53 8.48
C ILE A 129 5.01 -5.16 7.90
N VAL A 130 5.95 -5.50 8.78
CA VAL A 130 7.31 -5.91 8.43
C VAL A 130 7.65 -7.20 9.19
N PRO A 131 7.44 -8.39 8.62
CA PRO A 131 7.80 -9.64 9.29
C PRO A 131 9.32 -9.84 9.37
N MET A 132 9.79 -10.70 10.28
CA MET A 132 11.22 -11.05 10.40
C MET A 132 11.76 -11.75 9.15
N GLY A 133 10.94 -12.58 8.50
CA GLY A 133 11.20 -13.16 7.18
C GLY A 133 10.12 -12.74 6.20
N PHE A 134 10.50 -12.23 5.03
CA PHE A 134 9.53 -11.72 4.06
C PHE A 134 8.91 -12.80 3.18
N CYS A 135 9.48 -14.00 3.11
CA CYS A 135 9.00 -15.10 2.27
C CYS A 135 8.52 -16.29 3.11
N TYR A 136 7.67 -17.15 2.53
CA TYR A 136 7.16 -18.34 3.21
C TYR A 136 8.28 -19.39 3.38
N PRO A 137 8.67 -19.72 4.62
CA PRO A 137 9.85 -20.55 4.88
C PRO A 137 9.58 -22.06 4.79
N GLY A 138 8.39 -22.46 4.35
CA GLY A 138 7.93 -23.84 4.43
C GLY A 138 7.26 -24.18 5.75
N ARG A 139 6.87 -25.45 5.90
CA ARG A 139 6.19 -25.97 7.07
C ARG A 139 6.94 -27.19 7.61
N GLY A 140 7.13 -27.23 8.92
CA GLY A 140 7.64 -28.39 9.67
C GLY A 140 6.58 -28.94 10.63
N ALA A 141 7.00 -29.81 11.55
CA ALA A 141 6.10 -30.49 12.50
C ALA A 141 5.29 -29.52 13.38
N GLY A 142 5.89 -28.39 13.76
CA GLY A 142 5.29 -27.38 14.63
C GLY A 142 4.48 -26.28 13.92
N GLY A 143 4.34 -26.33 12.59
CA GLY A 143 3.76 -25.26 11.78
C GLY A 143 4.74 -24.67 10.79
N ASP A 144 4.52 -23.42 10.39
CA ASP A 144 5.41 -22.75 9.46
C ASP A 144 6.80 -22.61 10.09
N ASN A 145 7.82 -22.87 9.28
CA ASN A 145 9.21 -22.87 9.73
C ASN A 145 9.62 -21.48 10.27
N PRO A 146 10.73 -21.42 11.02
CA PRO A 146 11.34 -20.14 11.42
C PRO A 146 11.59 -19.23 10.22
N PRO A 147 11.59 -17.90 10.42
CA PRO A 147 12.00 -16.96 9.39
C PRO A 147 13.45 -17.23 9.01
N ARG A 148 13.74 -17.09 7.72
CA ARG A 148 15.07 -17.29 7.17
C ARG A 148 16.07 -16.29 7.79
N PRO A 149 17.24 -16.74 8.28
CA PRO A 149 18.12 -15.92 9.13
C PRO A 149 18.84 -14.79 8.39
N GLU A 150 18.93 -14.88 7.06
CA GLU A 150 19.56 -13.88 6.19
C GLU A 150 18.64 -12.68 5.92
N CYS A 151 17.32 -12.87 5.98
CA CYS A 151 16.33 -11.88 5.57
C CYS A 151 16.38 -10.59 6.41
N ALA A 152 16.33 -10.70 7.74
CA ALA A 152 16.29 -9.51 8.59
C ALA A 152 17.59 -8.68 8.54
N PRO A 153 18.80 -9.27 8.70
CA PRO A 153 20.06 -8.52 8.56
C PRO A 153 20.20 -7.80 7.21
N ARG A 154 19.64 -8.36 6.14
CA ARG A 154 19.68 -7.77 4.79
C ARG A 154 18.83 -6.51 4.66
N TRP A 155 17.64 -6.49 5.27
CA TRP A 155 16.60 -5.52 4.93
C TRP A 155 16.11 -4.64 6.09
N HIS A 156 16.06 -5.15 7.32
CA HIS A 156 15.37 -4.48 8.43
C HIS A 156 16.00 -3.12 8.75
N ALA A 157 17.32 -3.04 8.91
CA ALA A 157 17.98 -1.76 9.21
C ALA A 157 17.73 -0.69 8.13
N ARG A 158 17.83 -1.09 6.85
CA ARG A 158 17.56 -0.19 5.71
C ARG A 158 16.11 0.26 5.67
N LEU A 159 15.16 -0.64 5.97
CA LEU A 159 13.73 -0.35 5.92
C LEU A 159 13.30 0.53 7.10
N LEU A 160 13.73 0.22 8.32
CA LEU A 160 13.39 0.99 9.51
C LEU A 160 13.93 2.43 9.43
N ALA A 161 15.10 2.63 8.82
CA ALA A 161 15.64 3.97 8.56
C ALA A 161 14.76 4.82 7.62
N GLN A 162 13.80 4.22 6.92
CA GLN A 162 12.85 4.89 6.03
C GLN A 162 11.46 5.08 6.66
N LEU A 163 11.32 4.76 7.96
CA LEU A 163 10.07 4.86 8.73
C LEU A 163 10.26 5.77 9.95
N PRO A 164 10.58 7.06 9.75
CA PRO A 164 10.95 7.97 10.84
C PRO A 164 9.78 8.27 11.79
N ASP A 165 8.53 8.11 11.33
CA ASP A 165 7.35 8.49 12.08
C ASP A 165 6.81 7.37 12.99
N VAL A 166 7.44 6.20 12.99
CA VAL A 166 7.05 5.05 13.83
C VAL A 166 7.21 5.42 15.31
N GLN A 167 6.10 5.34 16.05
CA GLN A 167 6.04 5.65 17.49
C GLN A 167 5.78 4.41 18.34
N LEU A 168 5.07 3.43 17.78
CA LEU A 168 4.74 2.19 18.45
C LEU A 168 5.11 1.00 17.59
N THR A 169 5.86 0.06 18.16
CA THR A 169 6.23 -1.20 17.49
C THR A 169 5.66 -2.41 18.24
N LEU A 170 4.86 -3.21 17.55
CA LEU A 170 4.30 -4.47 18.06
C LEU A 170 5.22 -5.63 17.68
N LEU A 171 5.72 -6.34 18.69
CA LEU A 171 6.68 -7.43 18.53
C LEU A 171 5.96 -8.77 18.71
N ILE A 172 5.46 -9.34 17.61
CA ILE A 172 4.60 -10.52 17.61
C ILE A 172 5.45 -11.79 17.47
N GLY A 173 5.56 -12.53 18.57
CA GLY A 173 6.28 -13.79 18.65
C GLY A 173 7.78 -13.65 18.94
N GLN A 174 8.40 -14.79 19.26
CA GLN A 174 9.76 -14.85 19.82
C GLN A 174 10.85 -14.27 18.90
N TYR A 175 10.69 -14.38 17.58
CA TYR A 175 11.70 -13.91 16.63
C TYR A 175 11.77 -12.38 16.59
N ALA A 176 10.61 -11.73 16.57
CA ALA A 176 10.51 -10.27 16.65
C ALA A 176 11.04 -9.77 18.01
N GLN A 177 10.60 -10.40 19.10
CA GLN A 177 11.03 -10.03 20.46
C GLN A 177 12.54 -10.20 20.64
N ARG A 178 13.12 -11.31 20.18
CA ARG A 178 14.57 -11.54 20.25
C ARG A 178 15.37 -10.49 19.49
N TYR A 179 14.92 -10.12 18.29
CA TYR A 179 15.62 -9.15 17.44
C TYR A 179 15.57 -7.74 18.03
N PHE A 180 14.39 -7.27 18.44
CA PHE A 180 14.20 -5.88 18.88
C PHE A 180 14.51 -5.64 20.35
N LEU A 181 14.30 -6.63 21.23
CA LEU A 181 14.54 -6.46 22.67
C LEU A 181 15.93 -6.91 23.09
N GLY A 182 16.62 -7.73 22.28
CA GLY A 182 17.95 -8.23 22.62
C GLY A 182 17.95 -8.89 23.99
N ASP A 183 18.87 -8.46 24.86
CA ASP A 183 19.02 -8.97 26.23
C ASP A 183 17.97 -8.45 27.21
N ARG A 184 17.16 -7.44 26.82
CA ARG A 184 16.06 -6.94 27.66
C ARG A 184 14.86 -7.89 27.71
N ARG A 185 14.78 -8.86 26.79
CA ARG A 185 13.71 -9.86 26.82
C ARG A 185 13.82 -10.72 28.09
N LYS A 186 12.69 -11.28 28.53
CA LYS A 186 12.69 -12.24 29.65
C LYS A 186 13.07 -13.65 29.17
N ALA A 187 13.16 -14.62 30.07
CA ALA A 187 13.62 -15.95 29.73
C ALA A 187 12.65 -16.66 28.77
N THR A 188 11.35 -16.39 28.89
CA THR A 188 10.32 -16.97 28.03
C THR A 188 9.51 -15.92 27.26
N LEU A 189 8.81 -16.37 26.21
CA LEU A 189 7.82 -15.57 25.48
C LEU A 189 6.74 -15.05 26.46
N THR A 190 6.22 -15.92 27.33
CA THR A 190 5.17 -15.57 28.29
C THR A 190 5.64 -14.46 29.22
N GLU A 191 6.80 -14.62 29.88
CA GLU A 191 7.35 -13.61 30.77
C GLU A 191 7.62 -12.29 30.05
N THR A 192 8.07 -12.36 28.80
CA THR A 192 8.31 -11.14 27.99
C THR A 192 7.01 -10.41 27.69
N VAL A 193 5.93 -11.13 27.37
CA VAL A 193 4.60 -10.54 27.16
C VAL A 193 4.00 -10.03 28.46
N GLU A 194 4.19 -10.74 29.57
CA GLU A 194 3.68 -10.33 30.89
C GLU A 194 4.34 -9.03 31.35
N ALA A 195 5.64 -8.87 31.10
CA ALA A 195 6.42 -7.67 31.35
C ALA A 195 6.19 -6.53 30.32
N TRP A 196 5.10 -6.54 29.55
CA TRP A 196 4.87 -5.59 28.44
C TRP A 196 5.03 -4.11 28.82
N ARG A 197 4.72 -3.74 30.07
CA ARG A 197 4.84 -2.37 30.59
C ARG A 197 6.28 -1.87 30.60
N GLU A 198 7.26 -2.75 30.82
CA GLU A 198 8.69 -2.39 30.87
C GLU A 198 9.25 -1.93 29.52
N TYR A 199 8.57 -2.27 28.42
CA TYR A 199 9.02 -1.92 27.07
C TYR A 199 8.30 -0.71 26.47
N ALA A 200 7.43 -0.05 27.26
CA ALA A 200 6.81 1.21 26.90
C ALA A 200 7.84 2.37 26.83
N PRO A 201 7.55 3.44 26.06
CA PRO A 201 6.42 3.59 25.15
C PRO A 201 6.64 2.94 23.78
N GLY A 202 7.87 2.56 23.44
CA GLY A 202 8.25 2.18 22.08
C GLY A 202 7.79 0.79 21.62
N PHE A 203 7.62 -0.18 22.54
CA PHE A 203 7.29 -1.56 22.18
C PHE A 203 6.08 -2.11 22.93
N VAL A 204 5.41 -3.08 22.29
CA VAL A 204 4.51 -4.04 22.96
C VAL A 204 4.87 -5.45 22.47
N PRO A 205 5.44 -6.32 23.31
CA PRO A 205 5.59 -7.73 22.99
C PRO A 205 4.24 -8.43 23.04
N LEU A 206 3.94 -9.22 22.00
CA LEU A 206 2.69 -9.98 21.89
C LEU A 206 2.99 -11.45 21.52
N PRO A 207 2.16 -12.40 21.97
CA PRO A 207 2.16 -13.76 21.42
C PRO A 207 1.57 -13.75 20.01
N HIS A 208 1.80 -14.82 19.24
CA HIS A 208 1.18 -14.93 17.92
C HIS A 208 -0.34 -15.15 18.02
N PRO A 209 -1.19 -14.47 17.21
CA PRO A 209 -2.65 -14.64 17.22
C PRO A 209 -3.13 -15.94 16.54
N SER A 210 -2.30 -16.99 16.49
CA SER A 210 -2.65 -18.25 15.83
C SER A 210 -3.74 -18.99 16.60
N PRO A 211 -4.67 -19.70 15.93
CA PRO A 211 -5.56 -20.66 16.60
C PRO A 211 -4.83 -21.68 17.47
N ARG A 212 -3.56 -22.00 17.15
CA ARG A 212 -2.73 -22.93 17.94
C ARG A 212 -2.42 -22.42 19.34
N ASN A 213 -2.52 -21.10 19.57
CA ASN A 213 -2.26 -20.49 20.86
C ASN A 213 -3.51 -20.38 21.75
N GLN A 214 -4.67 -20.94 21.35
CA GLN A 214 -5.87 -20.96 22.20
C GLN A 214 -5.65 -21.52 23.60
N PRO A 215 -4.94 -22.65 23.78
CA PRO A 215 -4.63 -23.16 25.12
C PRO A 215 -3.76 -22.19 25.94
N TRP A 216 -2.89 -21.42 25.28
CA TRP A 216 -2.10 -20.38 25.95
C TRP A 216 -3.01 -19.25 26.42
N PHE A 217 -3.90 -18.73 25.57
CA PHE A 217 -4.83 -17.65 25.98
C PHE A 217 -5.73 -18.07 27.15
N ALA A 218 -6.24 -19.30 27.13
CA ALA A 218 -7.06 -19.82 28.21
C ALA A 218 -6.34 -19.90 29.57
N ARG A 219 -5.02 -20.12 29.56
CA ARG A 219 -4.18 -20.19 30.78
C ARG A 219 -3.68 -18.81 31.25
N HIS A 220 -3.71 -17.81 30.38
CA HIS A 220 -3.15 -16.48 30.62
C HIS A 220 -4.22 -15.41 30.40
N ALA A 221 -5.31 -15.49 31.17
CA ALA A 221 -6.46 -14.58 31.03
C ALA A 221 -6.10 -13.09 31.18
N TRP A 222 -5.03 -12.77 31.92
CA TRP A 222 -4.45 -11.43 32.03
C TRP A 222 -4.07 -10.84 30.67
N PHE A 223 -3.78 -11.65 29.65
CA PHE A 223 -3.52 -11.14 28.30
C PHE A 223 -4.74 -10.39 27.76
N GLU A 224 -5.92 -10.98 27.90
CA GLU A 224 -7.17 -10.38 27.42
C GLU A 224 -7.63 -9.23 28.32
N HIS A 225 -7.48 -9.36 29.64
CA HIS A 225 -7.97 -8.37 30.61
C HIS A 225 -7.05 -7.16 30.78
N ASP A 226 -5.73 -7.35 30.69
CA ASP A 226 -4.77 -6.28 31.01
C ASP A 226 -4.03 -5.79 29.76
N VAL A 227 -3.59 -6.70 28.89
CA VAL A 227 -2.75 -6.34 27.74
C VAL A 227 -3.58 -5.77 26.61
N LEU A 228 -4.68 -6.43 26.23
CA LEU A 228 -5.47 -6.00 25.07
C LEU A 228 -6.12 -4.61 25.24
N PRO A 229 -6.71 -4.24 26.40
CA PRO A 229 -7.24 -2.89 26.59
C PRO A 229 -6.16 -1.81 26.47
N ALA A 230 -5.02 -1.99 27.15
CA ALA A 230 -3.89 -1.05 27.08
C ALA A 230 -3.26 -0.99 25.68
N LEU A 231 -3.22 -2.10 24.96
CA LEU A 231 -2.80 -2.15 23.56
C LEU A 231 -3.71 -1.30 22.68
N ARG A 232 -5.03 -1.44 22.82
CA ARG A 232 -6.02 -0.65 22.05
C ARG A 232 -5.89 0.84 22.31
N GLU A 233 -5.74 1.24 23.57
CA GLU A 233 -5.53 2.65 23.94
C GLU A 233 -4.26 3.22 23.30
N ARG A 234 -3.14 2.48 23.37
CA ARG A 234 -1.87 2.90 22.77
C ARG A 234 -1.94 2.96 21.25
N VAL A 235 -2.59 1.98 20.60
CA VAL A 235 -2.82 1.96 19.15
C VAL A 235 -3.68 3.15 18.74
N ALA A 236 -4.79 3.38 19.43
CA ALA A 236 -5.68 4.52 19.19
C ALA A 236 -4.93 5.85 19.32
N ALA A 237 -4.16 6.06 20.39
CA ALA A 237 -3.35 7.26 20.57
C ALA A 237 -2.30 7.43 19.47
N THR A 238 -1.62 6.34 19.10
CA THR A 238 -0.61 6.31 18.02
C THR A 238 -1.20 6.61 16.65
N LEU A 239 -2.47 6.27 16.41
CA LEU A 239 -3.13 6.54 15.14
C LEU A 239 -3.86 7.90 15.15
N ALA A 240 -4.36 8.35 16.30
CA ALA A 240 -5.05 9.63 16.45
C ALA A 240 -4.13 10.84 16.33
N ALA A 241 -2.90 10.76 16.86
CA ALA A 241 -1.94 11.86 16.73
C ALA A 241 -1.41 12.06 15.28
N ALA A 242 -1.94 11.30 14.30
CA ALA A 242 -1.72 11.49 12.87
C ALA A 242 -2.62 12.60 12.29
N HIS A 243 -3.56 13.12 13.08
CA HIS A 243 -4.08 14.47 12.89
C HIS A 243 -3.00 15.45 13.38
N PRO A 244 -2.50 16.38 12.54
CA PRO A 244 -1.85 17.56 13.07
C PRO A 244 -2.87 18.21 14.01
N LEU A 245 -2.56 18.22 15.31
CA LEU A 245 -3.26 19.08 16.25
C LEU A 245 -3.35 20.46 15.60
N ALA A 246 -4.58 20.99 15.55
CA ALA A 246 -4.84 22.38 15.28
C ALA A 246 -3.76 23.20 16.00
N ARG A 247 -2.93 23.86 15.22
CA ARG A 247 -1.98 24.85 15.71
C ARG A 247 -2.82 25.88 16.44
N GLN A 248 -2.75 25.93 17.78
CA GLN A 248 -3.33 27.03 18.53
C GLN A 248 -2.79 28.33 17.91
N PRO A 249 -3.64 29.34 17.68
CA PRO A 249 -3.16 30.62 17.17
C PRO A 249 -2.32 31.27 18.27
N GLN A 250 -1.00 31.19 18.13
CA GLN A 250 -0.15 32.22 18.70
C GLN A 250 -0.23 33.41 17.75
N ASN A 251 -0.78 34.48 18.31
CA ASN A 251 -1.03 35.80 17.77
C ASN A 251 -0.16 36.19 16.55
N GLY A 252 -0.87 36.57 15.48
CA GLY A 252 -0.44 37.61 14.56
C GLY A 252 0.60 37.20 13.52
N ASP A 253 0.19 36.48 12.48
CA ASP A 253 0.72 36.75 11.14
C ASP A 253 -0.29 36.36 10.05
N THR A 254 -0.68 37.35 9.24
CA THR A 254 -1.66 37.20 8.17
C THR A 254 -0.95 36.67 6.93
N THR A 255 -0.83 35.35 6.81
CA THR A 255 -0.34 34.73 5.57
C THR A 255 -1.33 33.68 5.05
N MET A 256 -1.87 33.97 3.85
CA MET A 256 -2.68 33.13 2.96
C MET A 256 -2.63 31.63 3.26
N THR A 257 -3.75 31.07 3.72
CA THR A 257 -3.92 29.64 4.03
C THR A 257 -3.84 28.79 2.76
N LYS A 258 -3.00 27.75 2.80
CA LYS A 258 -2.88 26.76 1.72
C LYS A 258 -4.22 26.00 1.58
N PRO A 259 -4.71 25.76 0.34
CA PRO A 259 -5.97 25.05 0.14
C PRO A 259 -5.88 23.60 0.63
N THR A 260 -6.81 23.21 1.51
CA THR A 260 -6.92 21.87 2.10
C THR A 260 -8.14 21.16 1.50
N ILE A 261 -7.90 20.00 0.87
CA ILE A 261 -8.94 19.14 0.28
C ILE A 261 -8.74 17.73 0.82
N ASP A 262 -9.64 17.31 1.70
CA ASP A 262 -9.67 15.96 2.25
C ASP A 262 -10.56 15.04 1.41
N ILE A 263 -10.27 13.74 1.45
CA ILE A 263 -11.06 12.69 0.80
C ILE A 263 -11.49 11.68 1.86
N GLN A 264 -12.76 11.34 1.88
CA GLN A 264 -13.31 10.47 2.91
C GLN A 264 -14.43 9.59 2.34
N ARG A 265 -14.56 8.36 2.86
CA ARG A 265 -15.73 7.54 2.52
C ARG A 265 -16.96 8.07 3.24
N VAL A 266 -18.07 8.15 2.52
CA VAL A 266 -19.37 8.61 3.05
C VAL A 266 -19.97 7.70 4.12
N TYR A 267 -19.41 6.50 4.33
CA TYR A 267 -19.83 5.54 5.35
C TYR A 267 -19.06 5.67 6.68
N GLU A 268 -18.05 6.53 6.73
CA GLU A 268 -17.27 6.80 7.94
C GLU A 268 -17.92 7.92 8.77
N ALA A 269 -17.44 8.11 10.01
CA ALA A 269 -17.91 9.21 10.86
C ALA A 269 -17.70 10.56 10.14
N PRO A 270 -18.67 11.48 10.14
CA PRO A 270 -18.56 12.73 9.41
C PRO A 270 -17.30 13.49 9.82
N PRO A 271 -16.62 14.17 8.88
CA PRO A 271 -15.36 14.83 9.16
C PRO A 271 -15.57 15.86 10.29
N THR A 272 -14.71 15.80 11.30
CA THR A 272 -14.77 16.70 12.45
C THR A 272 -14.13 18.05 12.10
N GLY A 273 -14.81 19.15 12.41
CA GLY A 273 -14.34 20.54 12.15
C GLY A 273 -15.17 21.29 11.10
N ASP A 274 -14.70 22.48 10.70
CA ASP A 274 -15.43 23.41 9.81
C ASP A 274 -15.31 23.07 8.31
N HIS A 275 -15.19 21.79 7.95
CA HIS A 275 -15.06 21.38 6.53
C HIS A 275 -16.40 21.48 5.80
N ALA A 276 -16.42 22.17 4.67
CA ALA A 276 -17.55 22.05 3.75
C ALA A 276 -17.53 20.67 3.07
N CYS A 277 -18.62 19.93 3.18
CA CYS A 277 -18.70 18.52 2.77
C CYS A 277 -19.43 18.36 1.44
N PHE A 278 -18.83 17.61 0.51
CA PHE A 278 -19.38 17.40 -0.83
C PHE A 278 -19.43 15.92 -1.18
N LEU A 279 -20.61 15.37 -1.45
CA LEU A 279 -20.76 14.05 -2.05
C LEU A 279 -20.44 14.14 -3.54
N ILE A 280 -19.44 13.38 -3.99
CA ILE A 280 -18.91 13.44 -5.37
C ILE A 280 -19.19 12.17 -6.17
N ASP A 281 -20.04 11.28 -5.67
CA ASP A 281 -20.47 10.09 -6.40
C ASP A 281 -21.68 10.43 -7.28
N ARG A 282 -21.72 9.89 -8.50
CA ARG A 282 -22.88 10.07 -9.40
C ARG A 282 -24.15 9.43 -8.84
N LEU A 283 -24.00 8.36 -8.06
CA LEU A 283 -25.09 7.61 -7.46
C LEU A 283 -25.13 7.89 -5.96
N TRP A 284 -26.34 7.99 -5.42
CA TRP A 284 -26.53 8.10 -3.98
C TRP A 284 -26.00 6.84 -3.27
N PRO A 285 -25.26 6.96 -2.15
CA PRO A 285 -24.70 5.82 -1.43
C PRO A 285 -25.79 4.89 -0.88
N ARG A 286 -25.55 3.58 -0.99
CA ARG A 286 -26.54 2.56 -0.61
C ARG A 286 -26.69 2.50 0.91
N GLY A 287 -27.93 2.51 1.40
CA GLY A 287 -28.22 2.38 2.84
C GLY A 287 -28.05 3.68 3.64
N ILE A 288 -27.70 4.79 3.00
CA ILE A 288 -27.66 6.11 3.63
C ILE A 288 -28.95 6.86 3.30
N ARG A 289 -29.65 7.34 4.32
CA ARG A 289 -30.85 8.19 4.14
C ARG A 289 -30.42 9.62 3.83
N LYS A 290 -31.23 10.39 3.09
CA LYS A 290 -30.89 11.77 2.70
C LYS A 290 -30.63 12.68 3.88
N GLU A 291 -31.38 12.48 4.96
CA GLU A 291 -31.30 13.28 6.18
C GLU A 291 -29.96 13.12 6.89
N ALA A 292 -29.32 11.95 6.77
CA ALA A 292 -27.99 11.70 7.35
C ALA A 292 -26.89 12.56 6.72
N LEU A 293 -27.13 13.06 5.50
CA LEU A 293 -26.22 13.91 4.74
C LEU A 293 -26.81 15.32 4.52
N GLY A 294 -27.69 15.80 5.42
CA GLY A 294 -28.38 17.09 5.26
C GLY A 294 -27.47 18.33 5.20
N HIS A 295 -26.21 18.20 5.63
CA HIS A 295 -25.17 19.24 5.59
C HIS A 295 -24.13 18.99 4.47
N VAL A 296 -24.38 18.02 3.58
CA VAL A 296 -23.49 17.64 2.49
C VAL A 296 -24.11 18.05 1.17
N GLU A 297 -23.37 18.82 0.37
CA GLU A 297 -23.80 19.18 -0.98
C GLU A 297 -23.50 18.03 -1.96
N TRP A 298 -24.43 17.71 -2.85
CA TRP A 298 -24.27 16.60 -3.79
C TRP A 298 -23.91 17.06 -5.21
N LEU A 299 -22.63 16.95 -5.55
CA LEU A 299 -22.08 17.34 -6.86
C LEU A 299 -21.94 16.13 -7.79
N LYS A 300 -23.06 15.50 -8.14
CA LYS A 300 -23.08 14.27 -8.97
C LYS A 300 -22.45 14.40 -10.36
N ASP A 301 -22.33 15.63 -10.87
CA ASP A 301 -21.80 15.91 -12.21
C ASP A 301 -20.28 16.05 -12.25
N VAL A 302 -19.63 16.15 -11.07
CA VAL A 302 -18.17 16.04 -10.97
C VAL A 302 -17.68 14.60 -11.10
N ALA A 303 -18.56 13.63 -10.87
CA ALA A 303 -18.25 12.21 -10.95
C ALA A 303 -17.97 11.77 -12.40
N PRO A 304 -17.17 10.71 -12.62
CA PRO A 304 -16.99 10.13 -13.94
C PRO A 304 -18.33 9.80 -14.61
N SER A 305 -18.42 10.06 -15.91
CA SER A 305 -19.65 9.87 -16.67
C SER A 305 -20.16 8.42 -16.62
N THR A 306 -21.46 8.21 -16.86
CA THR A 306 -22.03 6.85 -16.93
C THR A 306 -21.30 5.97 -17.96
N PRO A 307 -21.02 6.43 -19.20
CA PRO A 307 -20.21 5.67 -20.16
C PRO A 307 -18.82 5.31 -19.63
N LEU A 308 -18.11 6.27 -19.01
CA LEU A 308 -16.77 6.03 -18.51
C LEU A 308 -16.75 5.02 -17.34
N ARG A 309 -17.72 5.11 -16.42
CA ARG A 309 -17.89 4.14 -15.33
C ARG A 309 -18.18 2.73 -15.86
N GLN A 310 -19.09 2.61 -16.82
CA GLN A 310 -19.43 1.32 -17.45
C GLN A 310 -18.24 0.73 -18.20
N TRP A 311 -17.46 1.56 -18.88
CA TRP A 311 -16.23 1.15 -19.54
C TRP A 311 -15.22 0.63 -18.52
N TYR A 312 -14.98 1.34 -17.42
CA TYR A 312 -13.99 0.94 -16.42
C TYR A 312 -14.37 -0.35 -15.70
N HIS A 313 -15.66 -0.57 -15.41
CA HIS A 313 -16.12 -1.84 -14.84
C HIS A 313 -15.79 -3.07 -15.70
N LYS A 314 -15.67 -2.90 -17.03
CA LYS A 314 -15.26 -3.96 -17.96
C LYS A 314 -13.74 -4.04 -18.14
N ASN A 315 -12.99 -3.06 -17.65
CA ASN A 315 -11.57 -2.86 -17.89
C ASN A 315 -10.82 -2.51 -16.59
N LEU A 316 -11.06 -3.25 -15.52
CA LEU A 316 -10.55 -2.94 -14.18
C LEU A 316 -9.02 -2.84 -14.08
N SER A 317 -8.27 -3.46 -14.99
CA SER A 317 -6.81 -3.33 -15.07
C SER A 317 -6.33 -2.02 -15.71
N GLN A 318 -7.22 -1.23 -16.31
CA GLN A 318 -6.90 -0.02 -17.07
C GLN A 318 -7.10 1.27 -16.26
N TRP A 319 -6.62 1.30 -15.00
CA TRP A 319 -6.76 2.47 -14.12
C TRP A 319 -6.14 3.75 -14.69
N GLU A 320 -4.94 3.65 -15.25
CA GLU A 320 -4.25 4.82 -15.80
C GLU A 320 -5.05 5.47 -16.95
N GLU A 321 -5.64 4.64 -17.80
CA GLU A 321 -6.47 5.08 -18.92
C GLU A 321 -7.80 5.66 -18.44
N PHE A 322 -8.43 5.05 -17.42
CA PHE A 322 -9.58 5.63 -16.75
C PHE A 322 -9.27 7.04 -16.21
N GLY A 323 -8.12 7.21 -15.56
CA GLY A 323 -7.68 8.49 -15.05
C GLY A 323 -7.53 9.54 -16.14
N LYS A 324 -6.89 9.21 -17.26
CA LYS A 324 -6.76 10.12 -18.41
C LYS A 324 -8.12 10.59 -18.94
N ARG A 325 -9.05 9.65 -19.13
CA ARG A 325 -10.40 9.95 -19.63
C ARG A 325 -11.20 10.79 -18.65
N TYR A 326 -11.13 10.48 -17.35
CA TYR A 326 -11.84 11.24 -16.33
C TYR A 326 -11.32 12.67 -16.22
N LEU A 327 -9.99 12.87 -16.26
CA LEU A 327 -9.41 14.21 -16.27
C LEU A 327 -9.84 15.02 -17.51
N ALA A 328 -9.97 14.38 -18.68
CA ALA A 328 -10.49 15.02 -19.88
C ALA A 328 -11.98 15.41 -19.75
N GLU A 329 -12.80 14.58 -19.08
CA GLU A 329 -14.19 14.95 -18.74
C GLU A 329 -14.26 16.18 -17.83
N LEU A 330 -13.36 16.26 -16.83
CA LEU A 330 -13.27 17.43 -15.94
C LEU A 330 -12.79 18.68 -16.67
N ASP A 331 -11.81 18.56 -17.58
CA ASP A 331 -11.35 19.70 -18.38
C ASP A 331 -12.46 20.23 -19.32
N ALA A 332 -13.30 19.33 -19.85
CA ALA A 332 -14.41 19.67 -20.73
C ALA A 332 -15.64 20.25 -20.00
N ASN A 333 -15.75 20.05 -18.67
CA ASN A 333 -16.87 20.51 -17.85
C ASN A 333 -16.36 21.25 -16.59
N PRO A 334 -15.88 22.50 -16.74
CA PRO A 334 -15.43 23.32 -15.62
C PRO A 334 -16.51 23.58 -14.57
N GLU A 335 -17.75 23.77 -14.99
CA GLU A 335 -18.89 24.08 -14.13
C GLU A 335 -19.18 22.97 -13.10
N ALA A 336 -18.83 21.72 -13.40
CA ALA A 336 -19.00 20.60 -12.47
C ALA A 336 -18.05 20.63 -11.26
N TRP A 337 -16.85 21.22 -11.39
CA TRP A 337 -15.84 21.23 -10.32
C TRP A 337 -15.48 22.62 -9.81
N GLN A 338 -15.87 23.70 -10.49
CA GLN A 338 -15.69 25.07 -10.02
C GLN A 338 -16.26 25.33 -8.62
N PRO A 339 -17.47 24.84 -8.25
CA PRO A 339 -17.98 25.00 -6.89
C PRO A 339 -17.04 24.46 -5.81
N LEU A 340 -16.34 23.35 -6.08
CA LEU A 340 -15.34 22.79 -5.17
C LEU A 340 -14.11 23.68 -5.05
N ALA A 341 -13.66 24.27 -6.16
CA ALA A 341 -12.53 25.19 -6.16
C ALA A 341 -12.88 26.48 -5.38
N ASP A 342 -14.09 27.01 -5.56
CA ASP A 342 -14.56 28.21 -4.87
C ASP A 342 -14.79 27.95 -3.37
N ALA A 343 -15.32 26.77 -3.02
CA ALA A 343 -15.42 26.34 -1.63
C ALA A 343 -14.04 26.19 -0.97
N CYS A 344 -13.08 25.61 -1.69
CA CYS A 344 -11.70 25.46 -1.22
C CYS A 344 -10.98 26.80 -1.01
N ALA A 345 -11.37 27.85 -1.75
CA ALA A 345 -10.87 29.21 -1.53
C ALA A 345 -11.42 29.85 -0.25
N LYS A 346 -12.59 29.40 0.24
CA LYS A 346 -13.24 29.91 1.45
C LYS A 346 -12.82 29.17 2.72
N GLY A 347 -12.34 27.94 2.58
CA GLY A 347 -11.97 27.10 3.71
C GLY A 347 -11.65 25.67 3.29
N PRO A 348 -11.34 24.79 4.24
CA PRO A 348 -11.05 23.40 3.95
C PRO A 348 -12.34 22.66 3.52
N ILE A 349 -12.20 21.71 2.59
CA ILE A 349 -13.34 20.93 2.07
C ILE A 349 -13.08 19.42 2.22
N ALA A 350 -14.16 18.64 2.31
CA ALA A 350 -14.11 17.19 2.32
C ALA A 350 -14.90 16.62 1.12
N LEU A 351 -14.24 15.80 0.31
CA LEU A 351 -14.83 15.09 -0.83
C LEU A 351 -15.26 13.68 -0.38
N LEU A 352 -16.56 13.46 -0.31
CA LEU A 352 -17.17 12.20 0.13
C LEU A 352 -17.45 11.27 -1.04
N TYR A 353 -17.01 10.02 -0.95
CA TYR A 353 -17.21 8.99 -1.98
C TYR A 353 -17.70 7.65 -1.38
N GLY A 354 -18.28 6.78 -2.21
CA GLY A 354 -18.95 5.55 -1.76
C GLY A 354 -18.24 4.24 -2.11
N THR A 355 -17.19 4.25 -2.96
CA THR A 355 -16.45 3.01 -3.26
C THR A 355 -15.70 2.48 -2.03
N ARG A 356 -15.48 1.17 -1.99
CA ARG A 356 -14.63 0.48 -0.99
C ARG A 356 -13.17 0.44 -1.42
N ASP A 357 -12.89 0.64 -2.71
CA ASP A 357 -11.53 0.74 -3.23
C ASP A 357 -10.97 2.12 -2.89
N VAL A 358 -10.04 2.17 -1.94
CA VAL A 358 -9.43 3.41 -1.47
C VAL A 358 -8.19 3.80 -2.26
N GLU A 359 -7.65 2.91 -3.10
CA GLU A 359 -6.46 3.16 -3.91
C GLU A 359 -6.83 3.63 -5.33
N HIS A 360 -7.88 3.04 -5.91
CA HIS A 360 -8.37 3.33 -7.25
C HIS A 360 -9.78 3.95 -7.19
N ASN A 361 -9.88 5.13 -6.59
CA ASN A 361 -11.11 5.93 -6.59
C ASN A 361 -10.94 7.27 -7.30
N HIS A 362 -12.02 7.76 -7.90
CA HIS A 362 -12.02 9.02 -8.64
C HIS A 362 -11.87 10.24 -7.70
N ALA A 363 -12.12 10.10 -6.40
CA ALA A 363 -11.93 11.18 -5.41
C ALA A 363 -10.46 11.61 -5.34
N ILE A 364 -9.51 10.66 -5.39
CA ILE A 364 -8.07 10.93 -5.46
C ILE A 364 -7.73 11.76 -6.71
N LEU A 365 -8.24 11.33 -7.86
CA LEU A 365 -8.00 12.00 -9.14
C LEU A 365 -8.57 13.42 -9.13
N LEU A 366 -9.78 13.60 -8.60
CA LEU A 366 -10.45 14.90 -8.49
C LEU A 366 -9.71 15.84 -7.54
N ARG A 367 -9.29 15.37 -6.35
CA ARG A 367 -8.48 16.15 -5.41
C ARG A 367 -7.20 16.65 -6.07
N ASP A 368 -6.45 15.76 -6.71
CA ASP A 368 -5.18 16.10 -7.34
C ASP A 368 -5.37 17.05 -8.52
N TYR A 369 -6.47 16.92 -9.26
CA TYR A 369 -6.87 17.83 -10.32
C TYR A 369 -7.19 19.24 -9.78
N LEU A 370 -7.99 19.34 -8.72
CA LEU A 370 -8.36 20.61 -8.09
C LEU A 370 -7.12 21.33 -7.53
N LEU A 371 -6.25 20.61 -6.81
CA LEU A 371 -5.01 21.18 -6.28
C LEU A 371 -4.10 21.73 -7.40
N LYS A 372 -4.10 21.11 -8.59
CA LYS A 372 -3.37 21.62 -9.76
C LYS A 372 -4.04 22.86 -10.36
N LYS A 373 -5.37 22.92 -10.43
CA LYS A 373 -6.09 24.09 -10.97
C LYS A 373 -6.02 25.30 -10.05
N ILE A 374 -6.14 25.08 -8.74
CA ILE A 374 -6.06 26.14 -7.73
C ILE A 374 -4.65 26.76 -7.67
N LYS A 375 -3.58 25.96 -7.83
CA LYS A 375 -2.19 26.48 -7.91
C LYS A 375 -1.87 27.28 -9.17
N ARG A 376 -2.70 27.22 -10.21
CA ARG A 376 -2.47 27.86 -11.52
C ARG A 376 -3.30 29.13 -11.71
N LYS A 377 -4.28 29.39 -10.83
CA LYS A 377 -4.88 30.71 -10.62
C LYS A 377 -3.98 31.50 -9.68
#